data_AF-A0A0C9V5M5-F1
#
_entry.id   AF-A0A0C9V5M5-F1
#
_cell.length_a   1.000
_cell.length_b   1.000
_cell.length_c   1.000
_cell.angle_alpha   90.00
_cell.angle_beta   90.00
_cell.angle_gamma   90.00
#
_symmetry.space_group_name_H-M   'P 1'
#
loop_
_entity.id
_entity.type
_entity.pdbx_description
1 polymer ?
#
loop_
_entity_poly.entity_id
_entity_poly.type
_entity_poly.pdbx_seq_one_letter_code
_entity_poly.pdbx_strand_id
1 'polypeptide(L)'
;MDHLPLPDGAAHIELPYLATEAYDGGTFCKYPRRKNWTESELQGEDASGVGGRTPKELNAFFQTWLFFGCLITVFRCVGVNVKSSDFIYVDRDGKKVITTRLLPTFIQQWRKEPRYVGTNDPEWEERMNVLTLRETDRNGTVLALVELILRDHRRYIGEYCGKGTALSPEVILAIATVQWTLSYWAKGIHHSDWNSKNEMELPEKVTLFLKERMVKAGWCPSEAAGFIMDVDIDVIYYIGSLKTPRYEDDHLRCTDDYQECGYKAKDWKYTTRHASDRCDCKFLEAPPQLLDIIRNGGVPIMSLVDGELRATKFNPATTRYVAISHVWSDGMGNELDNALPLCQVRRLQRLVDEVDDRRRTEPPPRPIQERMALASSANLLPQEAHTDRYADTKLVGFWMDTLCVPVRKEDYKHRISQIHKMHDIYSSASCVLTVDRWIQEIPTSASIIEKSSRLYLCNWQRRLWTCQEGVLASTLYFQFCDGQQRIVDLIEEAGLYNDGPRESTFPHLVLNSIPAFNEGKLEDWELDMKITPILMAIRSRTTTKRKDETGRTFAREGCKSSLKWLPRCRNG
;
A
#
# COMPACT_ATOMS: atom_id res chain seq x y z
N MET A 1 -11.96 -10.32 14.46
CA MET A 1 -10.68 -10.15 13.74
C MET A 1 -9.94 -8.94 14.28
N ASP A 2 -9.94 -8.75 15.59
CA ASP A 2 -9.37 -7.59 16.30
C ASP A 2 -7.84 -7.48 16.26
N HIS A 3 -7.20 -8.46 15.63
CA HIS A 3 -5.75 -8.52 15.47
C HIS A 3 -5.35 -7.72 14.21
N LEU A 4 -6.18 -7.76 13.16
CA LEU A 4 -5.96 -6.99 11.95
C LEU A 4 -6.02 -5.47 12.22
N PRO A 5 -5.21 -4.67 11.50
CA PRO A 5 -5.27 -3.23 11.62
C PRO A 5 -6.60 -2.67 11.10
N LEU A 6 -7.00 -1.51 11.62
CA LEU A 6 -8.13 -0.74 11.14
C LEU A 6 -7.81 0.77 11.10
N PRO A 7 -8.46 1.53 10.22
CA PRO A 7 -8.43 2.99 10.27
C PRO A 7 -9.02 3.51 11.58
N ASP A 8 -8.54 4.67 12.01
CA ASP A 8 -9.08 5.34 13.20
C ASP A 8 -10.58 5.60 13.06
N GLY A 9 -11.35 5.23 14.10
CA GLY A 9 -12.80 5.34 14.12
C GLY A 9 -13.56 4.26 13.33
N ALA A 10 -12.88 3.34 12.64
CA ALA A 10 -13.53 2.18 12.04
C ALA A 10 -13.80 1.07 13.07
N ALA A 11 -14.80 0.22 12.78
CA ALA A 11 -15.14 -0.93 13.61
C ALA A 11 -14.91 -2.24 12.85
N HIS A 12 -14.44 -3.25 13.58
CA HIS A 12 -14.31 -4.60 13.06
C HIS A 12 -15.67 -5.19 12.71
N ILE A 13 -15.69 -6.08 11.72
CA ILE A 13 -16.82 -6.97 11.46
C ILE A 13 -17.03 -7.84 12.69
N GLU A 14 -18.21 -7.72 13.29
CA GLU A 14 -18.62 -8.55 14.42
C GLU A 14 -18.80 -9.99 13.95
N LEU A 15 -18.14 -10.92 14.64
CA LEU A 15 -18.21 -12.34 14.33
C LEU A 15 -19.02 -13.05 15.41
N PRO A 16 -20.21 -13.59 15.11
CA PRO A 16 -20.99 -14.31 16.12
C PRO A 16 -20.26 -15.60 16.55
N TYR A 17 -20.32 -15.92 17.84
CA TYR A 17 -19.93 -17.23 18.33
C TYR A 17 -21.06 -18.23 18.07
N LEU A 18 -20.82 -19.15 17.13
CA LEU A 18 -21.78 -20.13 16.62
C LEU A 18 -21.47 -21.56 17.08
N ALA A 19 -20.23 -21.83 17.49
CA ALA A 19 -19.82 -23.14 17.97
C ALA A 19 -20.70 -23.62 19.14
N THR A 20 -21.14 -24.88 19.05
CA THR A 20 -21.99 -25.54 20.06
C THR A 20 -21.18 -26.32 21.09
N GLU A 21 -19.88 -26.51 20.83
CA GLU A 21 -18.95 -27.25 21.67
C GLU A 21 -17.54 -26.66 21.58
N ALA A 22 -16.69 -27.00 22.55
CA ALA A 22 -15.27 -26.70 22.47
C ALA A 22 -14.57 -27.69 21.53
N TYR A 23 -13.50 -27.25 20.88
CA TYR A 23 -12.63 -28.14 20.13
C TYR A 23 -12.04 -29.22 21.07
N ASP A 24 -12.13 -30.49 20.67
CA ASP A 24 -11.80 -31.63 21.51
C ASP A 24 -10.29 -31.81 21.76
N GLY A 25 -9.46 -31.02 21.08
CA GLY A 25 -8.01 -31.08 21.21
C GLY A 25 -7.38 -32.33 20.60
N GLY A 26 -8.13 -33.17 19.88
CA GLY A 26 -7.58 -34.32 19.17
C GLY A 26 -6.91 -33.92 17.85
N THR A 27 -6.54 -34.91 17.03
CA THR A 27 -5.96 -34.71 15.69
C THR A 27 -6.75 -33.75 14.81
N PHE A 28 -6.10 -32.75 14.22
CA PHE A 28 -6.75 -31.75 13.37
C PHE A 28 -7.48 -32.34 12.14
N CYS A 29 -6.81 -33.18 11.35
CA CYS A 29 -7.36 -33.76 10.11
C CYS A 29 -8.45 -34.84 10.34
N LYS A 30 -8.50 -35.46 11.52
CA LYS A 30 -9.47 -36.50 11.89
C LYS A 30 -10.69 -35.93 12.61
N TYR A 31 -10.74 -34.61 12.86
CA TYR A 31 -11.84 -33.99 13.57
C TYR A 31 -13.22 -34.29 12.94
N PRO A 32 -13.41 -34.19 11.61
CA PRO A 32 -14.69 -34.55 11.00
C PRO A 32 -15.12 -35.99 11.31
N ARG A 33 -14.20 -36.96 11.17
CA ARG A 33 -14.47 -38.37 11.49
C ARG A 33 -14.86 -38.58 12.96
N ARG A 34 -14.17 -37.91 13.90
CA ARG A 34 -14.51 -37.97 15.34
C ARG A 34 -15.88 -37.39 15.65
N LYS A 35 -16.35 -36.45 14.85
CA LYS A 35 -17.68 -35.84 14.97
C LYS A 35 -18.74 -36.51 14.10
N ASN A 36 -18.41 -37.64 13.45
CA ASN A 36 -19.28 -38.37 12.53
C ASN A 36 -19.78 -37.51 11.35
N TRP A 37 -18.88 -36.69 10.79
CA TRP A 37 -19.10 -35.98 9.53
C TRP A 37 -18.52 -36.79 8.37
N THR A 38 -19.36 -37.01 7.36
CA THR A 38 -19.01 -37.65 6.10
C THR A 38 -18.49 -36.64 5.08
N GLU A 39 -17.77 -37.13 4.07
CA GLU A 39 -17.23 -36.26 3.00
C GLU A 39 -18.34 -35.51 2.25
N SER A 40 -19.46 -36.19 1.97
CA SER A 40 -20.62 -35.61 1.29
C SER A 40 -21.25 -34.46 2.09
N GLU A 41 -21.33 -34.60 3.42
CA GLU A 41 -21.80 -33.54 4.32
C GLU A 41 -20.85 -32.34 4.37
N LEU A 42 -19.53 -32.57 4.30
CA LEU A 42 -18.51 -31.52 4.29
C LEU A 42 -18.51 -30.72 3.00
N GLN A 43 -18.71 -31.40 1.87
CA GLN A 43 -18.76 -30.78 0.54
C GLN A 43 -20.10 -30.09 0.26
N GLY A 44 -21.14 -30.41 1.04
CA GLY A 44 -22.46 -29.85 0.85
C GLY A 44 -23.11 -30.31 -0.45
N GLU A 45 -22.92 -31.58 -0.85
CA GLU A 45 -23.32 -32.15 -2.16
C GLU A 45 -24.84 -32.16 -2.46
N ASP A 46 -25.67 -31.46 -1.67
CA ASP A 46 -27.09 -31.26 -1.96
C ASP A 46 -27.37 -29.92 -2.65
N ALA A 47 -28.57 -29.79 -3.23
CA ALA A 47 -28.97 -28.57 -3.95
C ALA A 47 -28.98 -27.30 -3.07
N SER A 48 -29.01 -27.47 -1.75
CA SER A 48 -29.00 -26.40 -0.74
C SER A 48 -27.60 -26.07 -0.23
N GLY A 49 -26.56 -26.81 -0.62
CA GLY A 49 -25.20 -26.59 -0.15
C GLY A 49 -24.94 -26.98 1.29
N VAL A 50 -25.86 -27.74 1.92
CA VAL A 50 -25.80 -28.08 3.34
C VAL A 50 -25.45 -29.56 3.60
N GLY A 51 -25.44 -30.38 2.55
CA GLY A 51 -25.08 -31.79 2.62
C GLY A 51 -25.93 -32.59 3.60
N GLY A 52 -27.23 -32.29 3.71
CA GLY A 52 -28.13 -32.94 4.67
C GLY A 52 -28.08 -32.39 6.10
N ARG A 53 -27.34 -31.30 6.35
CA ARG A 53 -27.28 -30.58 7.64
C ARG A 53 -28.07 -29.27 7.59
N THR A 54 -28.10 -28.53 8.70
CA THR A 54 -28.61 -27.15 8.72
C THR A 54 -27.46 -26.13 8.56
N PRO A 55 -27.73 -24.92 8.03
CA PRO A 55 -26.73 -23.84 7.99
C PRO A 55 -26.14 -23.53 9.38
N LYS A 56 -26.95 -23.64 10.43
CA LYS A 56 -26.50 -23.42 11.82
C LYS A 56 -25.47 -24.46 12.25
N GLU A 57 -25.73 -25.75 11.98
CA GLU A 57 -24.81 -26.84 12.29
C GLU A 57 -23.50 -26.72 11.51
N LEU A 58 -23.58 -26.37 10.21
CA LEU A 58 -22.40 -26.15 9.38
C LEU A 58 -21.52 -25.03 9.92
N ASN A 59 -22.09 -23.85 10.13
CA ASN A 59 -21.32 -22.71 10.62
C ASN A 59 -20.73 -23.00 12.02
N ALA A 60 -21.46 -23.68 12.91
CA ALA A 60 -20.94 -24.10 14.20
C ALA A 60 -19.78 -25.09 14.08
N PHE A 61 -19.91 -26.10 13.22
CA PHE A 61 -18.90 -27.14 13.01
C PHE A 61 -17.62 -26.57 12.41
N PHE A 62 -17.71 -25.83 11.30
CA PHE A 62 -16.55 -25.25 10.63
C PHE A 62 -15.88 -24.17 11.48
N GLN A 63 -16.63 -23.39 12.26
CA GLN A 63 -16.04 -22.47 13.23
C GLN A 63 -15.29 -23.22 14.34
N THR A 64 -15.83 -24.33 14.85
CA THR A 64 -15.13 -25.16 15.85
C THR A 64 -13.87 -25.80 15.27
N TRP A 65 -13.95 -26.34 14.06
CA TRP A 65 -12.87 -27.06 13.42
C TRP A 65 -11.81 -26.11 12.84
N LEU A 66 -12.16 -25.33 11.82
CA LEU A 66 -11.19 -24.57 11.03
C LEU A 66 -10.80 -23.26 11.70
N PHE A 67 -11.62 -22.66 12.56
CA PHE A 67 -11.19 -21.47 13.32
C PHE A 67 -10.52 -21.87 14.65
N PHE A 68 -11.26 -22.43 15.60
CA PHE A 68 -10.71 -22.74 16.92
C PHE A 68 -9.70 -23.90 16.88
N GLY A 69 -10.01 -24.98 16.17
CA GLY A 69 -9.13 -26.14 16.06
C GLY A 69 -7.78 -25.80 15.41
N CYS A 70 -7.77 -24.93 14.40
CA CYS A 70 -6.52 -24.46 13.79
C CYS A 70 -5.64 -23.70 14.80
N LEU A 71 -6.20 -22.69 15.48
CA LEU A 71 -5.50 -21.91 16.50
C LEU A 71 -4.93 -22.83 17.59
N ILE A 72 -5.77 -23.69 18.18
CA ILE A 72 -5.36 -24.58 19.28
C ILE A 72 -4.27 -25.56 18.83
N THR A 73 -4.39 -26.11 17.63
CA THR A 73 -3.41 -27.08 17.11
C THR A 73 -2.07 -26.40 16.86
N VAL A 74 -2.06 -25.27 16.15
CA VAL A 74 -0.81 -24.54 15.82
C VAL A 74 -0.11 -24.06 17.08
N PHE A 75 -0.82 -23.41 18.00
CA PHE A 75 -0.19 -22.89 19.22
C PHE A 75 0.33 -24.02 20.12
N ARG A 76 -0.36 -25.16 20.20
CA ARG A 76 0.15 -26.32 20.93
C ARG A 76 1.46 -26.83 20.35
N CYS A 77 1.59 -26.91 19.02
CA CYS A 77 2.81 -27.37 18.36
C CYS A 77 4.05 -26.55 18.72
N VAL A 78 3.85 -25.26 18.98
CA VAL A 78 4.92 -24.30 19.32
C VAL A 78 5.08 -24.09 20.83
N GLY A 79 4.35 -24.86 21.65
CA GLY A 79 4.44 -24.84 23.11
C GLY A 79 3.65 -23.72 23.79
N VAL A 80 2.71 -23.09 23.08
CA VAL A 80 1.82 -22.05 23.62
C VAL A 80 0.44 -22.67 23.89
N ASN A 81 -0.01 -22.63 25.14
CA ASN A 81 -1.31 -23.17 25.50
C ASN A 81 -2.41 -22.14 25.30
N VAL A 82 -3.34 -22.41 24.39
CA VAL A 82 -4.52 -21.57 24.13
C VAL A 82 -5.79 -22.42 24.19
N LYS A 83 -6.91 -21.80 24.57
CA LYS A 83 -8.23 -22.43 24.67
C LYS A 83 -9.28 -21.59 23.92
N SER A 84 -10.40 -22.21 23.53
CA SER A 84 -11.47 -21.51 22.79
C SER A 84 -11.97 -20.27 23.53
N SER A 85 -12.01 -20.28 24.87
CA SER A 85 -12.45 -19.12 25.66
C SER A 85 -11.55 -17.89 25.52
N ASP A 86 -10.29 -18.06 25.11
CA ASP A 86 -9.37 -16.92 24.90
C ASP A 86 -9.75 -16.10 23.66
N PHE A 87 -10.60 -16.67 22.79
CA PHE A 87 -11.06 -16.08 21.55
C PHE A 87 -12.58 -15.80 21.56
N ILE A 88 -13.19 -15.74 22.74
CA ILE A 88 -14.62 -15.44 22.92
C ILE A 88 -14.76 -14.27 23.90
N TYR A 89 -15.58 -13.29 23.52
CA TYR A 89 -15.97 -12.18 24.38
C TYR A 89 -17.50 -12.11 24.45
N VAL A 90 -18.03 -11.59 25.56
CA VAL A 90 -19.46 -11.35 25.75
C VAL A 90 -19.69 -9.85 25.64
N ASP A 91 -20.49 -9.43 24.66
CA ASP A 91 -20.79 -8.02 24.47
C ASP A 91 -21.72 -7.44 25.57
N ARG A 92 -22.05 -6.15 25.44
CA ARG A 92 -22.87 -5.45 26.43
C ARG A 92 -24.30 -6.01 26.52
N ASP A 93 -24.78 -6.64 25.47
CA ASP A 93 -26.12 -7.23 25.38
C ASP A 93 -26.13 -8.72 25.79
N GLY A 94 -24.98 -9.25 26.24
CA GLY A 94 -24.85 -10.63 26.69
C GLY A 94 -24.62 -11.64 25.55
N LYS A 95 -24.43 -11.18 24.31
CA LYS A 95 -24.20 -12.04 23.15
C LYS A 95 -22.72 -12.41 23.07
N LYS A 96 -22.47 -13.70 22.78
CA LYS A 96 -21.11 -14.22 22.60
C LYS A 96 -20.62 -13.90 21.18
N VAL A 97 -19.45 -13.30 21.10
CA VAL A 97 -18.77 -12.95 19.84
C VAL A 97 -17.35 -13.49 19.83
N ILE A 98 -16.84 -13.82 18.65
CA ILE A 98 -15.45 -14.17 18.46
C ILE A 98 -14.58 -12.92 18.58
N THR A 99 -13.50 -13.04 19.35
CA THR A 99 -12.43 -12.04 19.39
C THR A 99 -11.09 -12.68 19.09
N THR A 100 -10.18 -11.90 18.51
CA THR A 100 -8.79 -12.31 18.28
C THR A 100 -7.80 -11.38 18.97
N ARG A 101 -8.24 -10.56 19.93
CA ARG A 101 -7.41 -9.53 20.59
C ARG A 101 -6.15 -10.10 21.26
N LEU A 102 -6.20 -11.34 21.73
CA LEU A 102 -5.05 -12.01 22.38
C LEU A 102 -4.12 -12.71 21.38
N LEU A 103 -4.52 -12.88 20.12
CA LEU A 103 -3.71 -13.53 19.08
C LEU A 103 -2.30 -12.95 18.94
N PRO A 104 -2.10 -11.61 18.94
CA PRO A 104 -0.76 -11.02 18.83
C PRO A 104 0.15 -11.40 20.01
N THR A 105 -0.42 -11.53 21.21
CA THR A 105 0.31 -11.92 22.42
C THR A 105 0.77 -13.37 22.32
N PHE A 106 -0.08 -14.26 21.80
CA PHE A 106 0.30 -15.67 21.60
C PHE A 106 1.37 -15.84 20.51
N ILE A 107 1.30 -15.05 19.43
CA ILE A 107 2.34 -15.02 18.39
C ILE A 107 3.68 -14.54 18.98
N GLN A 108 3.67 -13.52 19.83
CA GLN A 108 4.88 -13.06 20.52
C GLN A 108 5.48 -14.13 21.43
N GLN A 109 4.65 -14.92 22.11
CA GLN A 109 5.12 -16.04 22.93
C GLN A 109 5.76 -17.12 22.05
N TRP A 110 5.13 -17.48 20.93
CA TRP A 110 5.69 -18.38 19.92
C TRP A 110 7.08 -17.90 19.46
N ARG A 111 7.27 -16.60 19.20
CA ARG A 111 8.56 -16.05 18.76
C ARG A 111 9.69 -16.14 19.80
N LYS A 112 9.39 -16.02 21.08
CA LYS A 112 10.43 -15.91 22.12
C LYS A 112 11.15 -17.23 22.39
N GLU A 113 10.42 -18.35 22.45
CA GLU A 113 10.99 -19.67 22.69
C GLU A 113 10.06 -20.76 22.08
N PRO A 114 10.19 -21.11 20.79
CA PRO A 114 9.44 -22.24 20.24
C PRO A 114 9.90 -23.53 20.93
N ARG A 115 9.04 -24.08 21.81
CA ARG A 115 9.28 -25.36 22.46
C ARG A 115 8.42 -26.40 21.76
N TYR A 116 9.04 -27.36 21.08
CA TYR A 116 8.31 -28.53 20.59
C TYR A 116 7.77 -29.33 21.78
N VAL A 117 6.45 -29.49 21.86
CA VAL A 117 5.80 -30.29 22.93
C VAL A 117 5.22 -31.61 22.39
N GLY A 118 5.44 -31.92 21.11
CA GLY A 118 4.79 -33.07 20.47
C GLY A 118 3.41 -32.71 19.90
N THR A 119 3.00 -33.43 18.87
CA THR A 119 1.58 -33.60 18.55
C THR A 119 1.17 -34.90 19.25
N ASN A 120 0.06 -34.95 19.99
CA ASN A 120 -0.46 -36.21 20.54
C ASN A 120 -1.04 -37.12 19.41
N ASP A 121 -0.33 -37.24 18.29
CA ASP A 121 -0.82 -37.79 17.03
C ASP A 121 0.25 -38.63 16.30
N PRO A 122 0.11 -39.97 16.34
CA PRO A 122 1.04 -40.89 15.71
C PRO A 122 1.19 -40.71 14.19
N GLU A 123 0.16 -40.23 13.49
CA GLU A 123 0.22 -40.04 12.02
C GLU A 123 1.02 -38.80 11.65
N TRP A 124 0.98 -37.77 12.50
CA TRP A 124 1.86 -36.61 12.36
C TRP A 124 3.30 -36.97 12.70
N GLU A 125 3.54 -37.79 13.73
CA GLU A 125 4.87 -38.31 14.05
C GLU A 125 5.46 -39.14 12.87
N GLU A 126 4.63 -39.93 12.19
CA GLU A 126 5.04 -40.68 11.00
C GLU A 126 5.36 -39.77 9.79
N ARG A 127 4.48 -38.81 9.47
CA ARG A 127 4.74 -37.81 8.42
C ARG A 127 5.99 -36.96 8.74
N MET A 128 6.23 -36.73 10.03
CA MET A 128 7.42 -36.05 10.52
C MET A 128 8.70 -36.84 10.31
N ASN A 129 8.69 -38.13 10.63
CA ASN A 129 9.84 -39.01 10.40
C ASN A 129 10.30 -39.00 8.94
N VAL A 130 9.38 -38.78 7.99
CA VAL A 130 9.69 -38.64 6.56
C VAL A 130 10.34 -37.27 6.24
N LEU A 131 9.99 -36.21 6.96
CA LEU A 131 10.50 -34.84 6.74
C LEU A 131 11.82 -34.55 7.46
N THR A 132 12.06 -35.16 8.64
CA THR A 132 13.28 -35.03 9.45
C THR A 132 14.50 -35.76 8.88
N LEU A 133 14.38 -36.43 7.73
CA LEU A 133 15.51 -37.04 7.02
C LEU A 133 16.47 -36.02 6.38
N ARG A 134 16.19 -34.72 6.49
CA ARG A 134 17.11 -33.64 6.16
C ARG A 134 17.50 -32.93 7.45
N GLU A 135 18.79 -32.94 7.75
CA GLU A 135 19.44 -32.33 8.93
C GLU A 135 18.91 -30.91 9.20
N THR A 136 17.84 -30.82 9.99
CA THR A 136 17.23 -29.56 10.42
C THR A 136 17.31 -29.52 11.94
N ASP A 137 17.69 -28.37 12.49
CA ASP A 137 17.68 -28.17 13.92
C ASP A 137 16.24 -28.27 14.50
N ARG A 138 16.12 -28.28 15.83
CA ARG A 138 14.82 -28.40 16.51
C ARG A 138 13.84 -27.29 16.13
N ASN A 139 14.33 -26.11 15.75
CA ASN A 139 13.49 -24.99 15.34
C ASN A 139 12.93 -25.22 13.93
N GLY A 140 13.75 -25.72 12.99
CA GLY A 140 13.30 -26.13 11.66
C GLY A 140 12.25 -27.23 11.69
N THR A 141 12.34 -28.15 12.66
CA THR A 141 11.36 -29.23 12.88
C THR A 141 9.97 -28.69 13.30
N VAL A 142 9.92 -27.72 14.22
CA VAL A 142 8.66 -27.09 14.67
C VAL A 142 8.00 -26.29 13.54
N LEU A 143 8.80 -25.57 12.76
CA LEU A 143 8.31 -24.78 11.64
C LEU A 143 7.72 -25.67 10.54
N ALA A 144 8.39 -26.76 10.18
CA ALA A 144 7.89 -27.73 9.20
C ALA A 144 6.52 -28.31 9.62
N LEU A 145 6.32 -28.59 10.91
CA LEU A 145 5.03 -29.07 11.44
C LEU A 145 3.92 -28.04 11.29
N VAL A 146 4.18 -26.80 11.69
CA VAL A 146 3.21 -25.71 11.56
C VAL A 146 2.84 -25.51 10.09
N GLU A 147 3.81 -25.55 9.19
CA GLU A 147 3.57 -25.44 7.75
C GLU A 147 2.68 -26.57 7.21
N LEU A 148 2.86 -27.81 7.66
CA LEU A 148 2.00 -28.93 7.25
C LEU A 148 0.55 -28.73 7.72
N ILE A 149 0.35 -28.33 8.97
CA ILE A 149 -0.98 -28.06 9.53
C ILE A 149 -1.66 -26.95 8.73
N LEU A 150 -0.94 -25.87 8.45
CA LEU A 150 -1.46 -24.74 7.69
C LEU A 150 -1.70 -25.08 6.21
N ARG A 151 -0.94 -26.01 5.63
CA ARG A 151 -1.17 -26.55 4.29
C ARG A 151 -2.46 -27.38 4.24
N ASP A 152 -2.68 -28.26 5.22
CA ASP A 152 -3.92 -29.04 5.32
C ASP A 152 -5.11 -28.11 5.55
N HIS A 153 -4.97 -27.13 6.43
CA HIS A 153 -5.98 -26.09 6.69
C HIS A 153 -6.36 -25.32 5.43
N ARG A 154 -5.36 -24.83 4.68
CA ARG A 154 -5.53 -24.15 3.37
C ARG A 154 -6.28 -25.04 2.38
N ARG A 155 -5.92 -26.33 2.29
CA ARG A 155 -6.62 -27.30 1.43
C ARG A 155 -8.10 -27.43 1.82
N TYR A 156 -8.40 -27.57 3.12
CA TYR A 156 -9.78 -27.68 3.60
C TYR A 156 -10.61 -26.40 3.36
N ILE A 157 -10.01 -25.22 3.42
CA ILE A 157 -10.69 -23.97 3.02
C ILE A 157 -11.09 -24.04 1.54
N GLY A 158 -10.16 -24.44 0.66
CA GLY A 158 -10.44 -24.56 -0.77
C GLY A 158 -11.50 -25.61 -1.09
N GLU A 159 -11.46 -26.75 -0.41
CA GLU A 159 -12.40 -27.87 -0.60
C GLU A 159 -13.80 -27.56 -0.05
N TYR A 160 -13.90 -26.95 1.14
CA TYR A 160 -15.15 -26.90 1.90
C TYR A 160 -15.69 -25.51 2.20
N CYS A 161 -14.97 -24.44 1.88
CA CYS A 161 -15.46 -23.06 2.04
C CYS A 161 -15.75 -22.37 0.70
N GLY A 162 -15.69 -23.12 -0.41
CA GLY A 162 -15.90 -22.64 -1.77
C GLY A 162 -17.37 -22.50 -2.18
N LYS A 163 -17.56 -22.40 -3.50
CA LYS A 163 -18.84 -22.19 -4.17
C LYS A 163 -19.82 -23.32 -3.86
N GLY A 164 -21.05 -22.95 -3.50
CA GLY A 164 -22.13 -23.90 -3.22
C GLY A 164 -22.36 -24.20 -1.74
N THR A 165 -21.37 -24.02 -0.87
CA THR A 165 -21.51 -24.30 0.59
C THR A 165 -22.48 -23.33 1.26
N ALA A 166 -23.22 -23.72 2.30
CA ALA A 166 -24.12 -22.81 3.04
C ALA A 166 -23.43 -22.02 4.17
N LEU A 167 -22.09 -21.97 4.18
CA LEU A 167 -21.32 -21.20 5.16
C LEU A 167 -21.53 -19.69 5.00
N SER A 168 -21.60 -18.99 6.13
CA SER A 168 -21.68 -17.53 6.16
C SER A 168 -20.34 -16.89 5.79
N PRO A 169 -20.33 -15.78 5.03
CA PRO A 169 -19.10 -15.11 4.63
C PRO A 169 -18.27 -14.64 5.82
N GLU A 170 -18.90 -14.29 6.95
CA GLU A 170 -18.23 -13.89 8.19
C GLU A 170 -17.40 -15.03 8.78
N VAL A 171 -17.94 -16.25 8.81
CA VAL A 171 -17.22 -17.44 9.32
C VAL A 171 -16.06 -17.78 8.40
N ILE A 172 -16.27 -17.76 7.08
CA ILE A 172 -15.19 -18.05 6.12
C ILE A 172 -14.09 -16.99 6.21
N LEU A 173 -14.45 -15.71 6.32
CA LEU A 173 -13.51 -14.61 6.49
C LEU A 173 -12.70 -14.76 7.79
N ALA A 174 -13.33 -15.16 8.90
CA ALA A 174 -12.63 -15.43 10.16
C ALA A 174 -11.61 -16.57 10.02
N ILE A 175 -11.99 -17.66 9.33
CA ILE A 175 -11.11 -18.80 9.06
C ILE A 175 -9.93 -18.39 8.17
N ALA A 176 -10.21 -17.66 7.08
CA ALA A 176 -9.20 -17.21 6.11
C ALA A 176 -8.20 -16.22 6.72
N THR A 177 -8.66 -15.27 7.54
CA THR A 177 -7.77 -14.28 8.20
C THR A 177 -6.83 -14.94 9.21
N VAL A 178 -7.30 -15.92 9.98
CA VAL A 178 -6.44 -16.70 10.87
C VAL A 178 -5.44 -17.54 10.09
N GLN A 179 -5.87 -18.20 9.01
CA GLN A 179 -4.95 -18.94 8.13
C GLN A 179 -3.82 -18.02 7.67
N TRP A 180 -4.19 -16.90 7.04
CA TRP A 180 -3.25 -15.96 6.46
C TRP A 180 -2.25 -15.47 7.50
N THR A 181 -2.75 -15.07 8.68
CA THR A 181 -1.93 -14.58 9.79
C THR A 181 -0.95 -15.65 10.26
N LEU A 182 -1.41 -16.87 10.54
CA LEU A 182 -0.54 -17.94 11.02
C LEU A 182 0.48 -18.38 9.97
N SER A 183 0.09 -18.44 8.69
CA SER A 183 1.02 -18.72 7.58
C SER A 183 2.07 -17.66 7.41
N TYR A 184 1.66 -16.40 7.49
CA TYR A 184 2.58 -15.28 7.44
C TYR A 184 3.66 -15.40 8.52
N TRP A 185 3.26 -15.67 9.76
CA TRP A 185 4.20 -15.83 10.87
C TRP A 185 5.03 -17.10 10.81
N ALA A 186 4.46 -18.22 10.33
CA ALA A 186 5.17 -19.50 10.25
C ALA A 186 6.40 -19.45 9.35
N LYS A 187 6.37 -18.64 8.29
CA LYS A 187 7.49 -18.61 7.32
C LYS A 187 8.64 -17.69 7.74
N GLY A 188 8.46 -16.84 8.76
CA GLY A 188 9.52 -15.96 9.27
C GLY A 188 10.19 -15.07 8.21
N ILE A 189 9.48 -14.75 7.12
CA ILE A 189 10.09 -14.26 5.87
C ILE A 189 10.67 -12.86 6.02
N HIS A 190 11.96 -12.72 5.65
CA HIS A 190 12.52 -11.46 5.19
C HIS A 190 11.72 -10.96 3.97
N HIS A 191 11.05 -9.82 4.13
CA HIS A 191 9.91 -9.32 3.36
C HIS A 191 10.05 -9.17 1.82
N SER A 192 11.16 -9.56 1.19
CA SER A 192 11.38 -9.40 -0.25
C SER A 192 10.69 -10.45 -1.12
N ASP A 193 10.44 -11.67 -0.60
CA ASP A 193 10.02 -12.82 -1.43
C ASP A 193 8.59 -13.33 -1.13
N TRP A 194 7.85 -12.68 -0.24
CA TRP A 194 6.47 -13.10 0.08
C TRP A 194 5.49 -12.75 -1.04
N ASN A 195 4.81 -13.79 -1.55
CA ASN A 195 3.69 -13.65 -2.47
C ASN A 195 2.48 -14.44 -1.95
N SER A 196 1.53 -13.75 -1.34
CA SER A 196 0.31 -14.33 -0.76
C SER A 196 -0.57 -15.10 -1.75
N LYS A 197 -0.50 -14.79 -3.05
CA LYS A 197 -1.28 -15.49 -4.08
C LYS A 197 -0.82 -16.93 -4.28
N ASN A 198 0.45 -17.21 -3.98
CA ASN A 198 0.95 -18.58 -3.94
C ASN A 198 0.54 -19.30 -2.66
N GLU A 199 0.09 -18.55 -1.64
CA GLU A 199 -0.38 -19.09 -0.39
C GLU A 199 -1.87 -19.43 -0.46
N MET A 200 -2.78 -18.47 -0.59
CA MET A 200 -4.22 -18.77 -0.51
C MET A 200 -5.04 -17.98 -1.51
N GLU A 201 -5.80 -18.68 -2.35
CA GLU A 201 -6.91 -18.07 -3.06
C GLU A 201 -8.09 -17.88 -2.09
N LEU A 202 -8.61 -16.65 -2.01
CA LEU A 202 -9.76 -16.36 -1.16
C LEU A 202 -11.03 -16.98 -1.74
N PRO A 203 -11.87 -17.66 -0.92
CA PRO A 203 -13.13 -18.19 -1.40
C PRO A 203 -14.04 -17.10 -2.00
N GLU A 204 -14.75 -17.43 -3.08
CA GLU A 204 -15.63 -16.51 -3.84
C GLU A 204 -16.61 -15.73 -2.95
N LYS A 205 -17.17 -16.37 -1.92
CA LYS A 205 -18.07 -15.71 -0.96
C LYS A 205 -17.38 -14.59 -0.17
N VAL A 206 -16.11 -14.79 0.20
CA VAL A 206 -15.34 -13.78 0.94
C VAL A 206 -14.95 -12.63 0.01
N THR A 207 -14.53 -12.93 -1.22
CA THR A 207 -14.17 -11.89 -2.20
C THR A 207 -15.37 -11.00 -2.52
N LEU A 208 -16.55 -11.60 -2.74
CA LEU A 208 -17.82 -10.87 -2.93
C LEU A 208 -18.20 -10.04 -1.70
N PHE A 209 -18.14 -10.63 -0.51
CA PHE A 209 -18.48 -9.94 0.74
C PHE A 209 -17.57 -8.72 1.02
N LEU A 210 -16.25 -8.86 0.83
CA LEU A 210 -15.32 -7.76 1.00
C LEU A 210 -15.50 -6.69 -0.09
N LYS A 211 -15.74 -7.10 -1.34
CA LYS A 211 -16.05 -6.17 -2.43
C LYS A 211 -17.31 -5.35 -2.17
N GLU A 212 -18.40 -5.99 -1.72
CA GLU A 212 -19.62 -5.29 -1.35
C GLU A 212 -19.38 -4.28 -0.23
N ARG A 213 -18.56 -4.63 0.77
CA ARG A 213 -18.17 -3.72 1.84
C ARG A 213 -17.44 -2.49 1.28
N MET A 214 -16.50 -2.69 0.34
CA MET A 214 -15.81 -1.58 -0.33
C MET A 214 -16.78 -0.69 -1.12
N VAL A 215 -17.68 -1.28 -1.92
CA VAL A 215 -18.67 -0.52 -2.70
C VAL A 215 -19.59 0.28 -1.78
N LYS A 216 -20.04 -0.30 -0.66
CA LYS A 216 -20.81 0.42 0.38
C LYS A 216 -20.03 1.58 1.02
N ALA A 217 -18.70 1.49 1.07
CA ALA A 217 -17.81 2.56 1.52
C ALA A 217 -17.47 3.60 0.42
N GLY A 218 -18.11 3.50 -0.75
CA GLY A 218 -17.99 4.45 -1.86
C GLY A 218 -16.89 4.11 -2.87
N TRP A 219 -16.23 2.96 -2.75
CA TRP A 219 -15.21 2.54 -3.70
C TRP A 219 -15.83 2.20 -5.07
N CYS A 220 -15.10 2.52 -6.15
CA CYS A 220 -15.46 2.08 -7.49
C CYS A 220 -15.44 0.53 -7.57
N PRO A 221 -16.50 -0.12 -8.08
CA PRO A 221 -16.58 -1.58 -8.21
C PRO A 221 -15.40 -2.23 -8.94
N SER A 222 -14.91 -1.57 -10.00
CA SER A 222 -13.75 -2.01 -10.78
C SER A 222 -12.43 -1.87 -10.00
N GLU A 223 -12.29 -0.81 -9.18
CA GLU A 223 -11.15 -0.67 -8.28
C GLU A 223 -11.18 -1.72 -7.17
N ALA A 224 -12.35 -1.95 -6.57
CA ALA A 224 -12.54 -2.97 -5.56
C ALA A 224 -12.17 -4.36 -6.10
N ALA A 225 -12.65 -4.73 -7.30
CA ALA A 225 -12.24 -5.96 -7.97
C ALA A 225 -10.71 -6.04 -8.18
N GLY A 226 -10.08 -4.91 -8.51
CA GLY A 226 -8.63 -4.82 -8.61
C GLY A 226 -7.90 -5.08 -7.30
N PHE A 227 -8.32 -4.46 -6.19
CA PHE A 227 -7.71 -4.70 -4.89
C PHE A 227 -7.88 -6.15 -4.42
N ILE A 228 -9.07 -6.74 -4.61
CA ILE A 228 -9.31 -8.17 -4.32
C ILE A 228 -8.29 -9.05 -5.06
N MET A 229 -7.94 -8.69 -6.29
CA MET A 229 -6.96 -9.44 -7.05
C MET A 229 -5.52 -9.09 -6.69
N ASP A 230 -5.19 -7.85 -6.33
CA ASP A 230 -3.80 -7.36 -6.35
C ASP A 230 -3.14 -7.30 -4.96
N VAL A 231 -3.90 -7.34 -3.86
CA VAL A 231 -3.37 -7.21 -2.48
C VAL A 231 -3.90 -8.28 -1.51
N ASP A 232 -3.24 -8.42 -0.36
CA ASP A 232 -3.51 -9.44 0.66
C ASP A 232 -4.81 -9.16 1.45
N ILE A 233 -5.33 -10.18 2.14
CA ILE A 233 -6.62 -10.11 2.85
C ILE A 233 -6.67 -9.04 3.95
N ASP A 234 -5.57 -8.82 4.67
CA ASP A 234 -5.43 -7.78 5.69
C ASP A 234 -5.50 -6.38 5.08
N VAL A 235 -4.89 -6.21 3.91
CA VAL A 235 -4.94 -4.98 3.11
C VAL A 235 -6.36 -4.72 2.62
N ILE A 236 -7.01 -5.72 2.01
CA ILE A 236 -8.40 -5.61 1.56
C ILE A 236 -9.30 -5.23 2.74
N TYR A 237 -9.10 -5.84 3.89
CA TYR A 237 -9.88 -5.58 5.11
C TYR A 237 -9.73 -4.14 5.60
N TYR A 238 -8.49 -3.62 5.61
CA TYR A 238 -8.18 -2.24 5.98
C TYR A 238 -8.79 -1.25 4.99
N ILE A 239 -8.53 -1.42 3.69
CA ILE A 239 -9.02 -0.53 2.62
C ILE A 239 -10.54 -0.53 2.56
N GLY A 240 -11.18 -1.69 2.70
CA GLY A 240 -12.64 -1.78 2.76
C GLY A 240 -13.28 -1.15 4.00
N SER A 241 -12.47 -0.67 4.93
CA SER A 241 -12.93 0.13 6.08
C SER A 241 -12.58 1.62 5.95
N LEU A 242 -11.89 2.02 4.88
CA LEU A 242 -11.63 3.42 4.54
C LEU A 242 -12.75 3.99 3.66
N LYS A 243 -12.96 5.30 3.79
CA LYS A 243 -13.66 6.08 2.77
C LYS A 243 -12.74 6.26 1.56
N THR A 244 -13.29 6.17 0.35
CA THR A 244 -12.56 6.46 -0.89
C THR A 244 -12.04 7.92 -0.92
N PRO A 245 -10.86 8.22 -1.51
CA PRO A 245 -10.44 9.61 -1.75
C PRO A 245 -11.30 10.31 -2.80
N ARG A 246 -11.97 9.49 -3.61
CA ARG A 246 -12.70 9.88 -4.80
C ARG A 246 -14.20 9.92 -4.50
N TYR A 247 -14.55 10.34 -3.28
CA TYR A 247 -15.94 10.42 -2.84
C TYR A 247 -16.75 11.44 -3.66
N GLU A 248 -16.09 12.35 -4.39
CA GLU A 248 -16.70 13.33 -5.29
C GLU A 248 -16.94 12.77 -6.72
N ASP A 249 -16.35 11.62 -7.08
CA ASP A 249 -16.45 11.04 -8.43
C ASP A 249 -17.71 10.16 -8.58
N ASP A 250 -18.41 10.28 -9.72
CA ASP A 250 -19.59 9.46 -10.03
C ASP A 250 -19.19 8.10 -10.63
N HIS A 251 -19.27 7.05 -9.83
CA HIS A 251 -18.96 5.68 -10.23
C HIS A 251 -20.17 4.81 -10.58
N LEU A 252 -21.38 5.38 -10.76
CA LEU A 252 -22.62 4.62 -11.04
C LEU A 252 -22.59 3.79 -12.33
N ARG A 253 -21.70 4.13 -13.27
CA ARG A 253 -21.54 3.43 -14.57
C ARG A 253 -20.44 2.37 -14.58
N CYS A 254 -19.78 2.14 -13.46
CA CYS A 254 -18.68 1.17 -13.39
C CYS A 254 -19.23 -0.24 -13.24
N THR A 255 -18.62 -1.20 -13.93
CA THR A 255 -18.93 -2.62 -13.80
C THR A 255 -18.00 -3.29 -12.81
N ASP A 256 -18.32 -4.54 -12.52
CA ASP A 256 -17.53 -5.43 -11.69
C ASP A 256 -16.25 -5.92 -12.36
N ASP A 257 -16.09 -5.64 -13.66
CA ASP A 257 -14.94 -6.04 -14.46
C ASP A 257 -13.71 -5.19 -14.13
N TYR A 258 -12.60 -5.88 -13.90
CA TYR A 258 -11.33 -5.24 -13.57
C TYR A 258 -10.86 -4.31 -14.70
N GLN A 259 -10.43 -3.10 -14.34
CA GLN A 259 -9.95 -2.05 -15.25
C GLN A 259 -11.00 -1.42 -16.17
N GLU A 260 -12.29 -1.69 -15.97
CA GLU A 260 -13.41 -1.06 -16.66
C GLU A 260 -14.09 0.03 -15.81
N CYS A 261 -13.30 0.91 -15.18
CA CYS A 261 -13.86 2.09 -14.53
C CYS A 261 -14.61 2.94 -15.57
N GLY A 262 -15.93 3.01 -15.45
CA GLY A 262 -16.82 3.74 -16.36
C GLY A 262 -16.72 5.26 -16.24
N TYR A 263 -16.06 5.75 -15.18
CA TYR A 263 -15.77 7.17 -14.97
C TYR A 263 -14.67 7.65 -15.93
N LYS A 264 -15.01 8.51 -16.88
CA LYS A 264 -14.07 9.03 -17.88
C LYS A 264 -13.70 10.48 -17.55
N ALA A 265 -12.45 10.85 -17.83
CA ALA A 265 -11.95 12.22 -17.62
C ALA A 265 -12.78 13.32 -18.32
N LYS A 266 -13.53 12.98 -19.37
CA LYS A 266 -14.45 13.91 -20.06
C LYS A 266 -15.74 14.21 -19.30
N ASP A 267 -16.10 13.37 -18.33
CA ASP A 267 -17.30 13.51 -17.52
C ASP A 267 -17.04 14.44 -16.31
N TRP A 268 -15.77 14.75 -16.02
CA TRP A 268 -15.32 15.68 -15.00
C TRP A 268 -15.29 17.13 -15.52
N LYS A 269 -15.99 18.03 -14.83
CA LYS A 269 -15.84 19.48 -15.04
C LYS A 269 -14.75 20.01 -14.13
N TYR A 270 -13.56 20.17 -14.70
CA TYR A 270 -12.41 20.71 -13.99
C TYR A 270 -12.64 22.14 -13.51
N THR A 271 -12.38 22.41 -12.23
CA THR A 271 -12.40 23.75 -11.65
C THR A 271 -11.15 23.98 -10.81
N THR A 272 -10.41 25.04 -11.13
CA THR A 272 -9.29 25.49 -10.30
C THR A 272 -9.82 25.98 -8.94
N ARG A 273 -9.26 25.46 -7.84
CA ARG A 273 -9.72 25.72 -6.48
C ARG A 273 -8.78 26.67 -5.73
N HIS A 274 -9.35 27.50 -4.88
CA HIS A 274 -8.60 28.27 -3.90
C HIS A 274 -8.01 27.35 -2.82
N ALA A 275 -7.01 27.85 -2.07
CA ALA A 275 -6.42 27.09 -0.96
C ALA A 275 -7.42 26.87 0.20
N SER A 276 -8.48 27.67 0.26
CA SER A 276 -9.59 27.56 1.20
C SER A 276 -10.89 27.85 0.47
N ASP A 277 -11.95 27.09 0.78
CA ASP A 277 -13.28 27.25 0.17
C ASP A 277 -13.92 28.62 0.48
N ARG A 278 -13.38 29.37 1.46
CA ARG A 278 -13.87 30.71 1.84
C ARG A 278 -13.13 31.86 1.15
N CYS A 279 -12.23 31.57 0.21
CA CYS A 279 -11.40 32.57 -0.45
C CYS A 279 -11.83 32.77 -1.91
N ASP A 280 -11.82 34.02 -2.37
CA ASP A 280 -12.20 34.48 -3.71
C ASP A 280 -11.15 35.43 -4.32
N CYS A 281 -9.90 35.37 -3.84
CA CYS A 281 -8.81 36.23 -4.28
C CYS A 281 -8.54 36.21 -5.80
N LYS A 282 -7.92 37.26 -6.33
CA LYS A 282 -7.50 37.32 -7.75
C LYS A 282 -6.62 36.13 -8.15
N PHE A 283 -6.71 35.75 -9.42
CA PHE A 283 -5.74 34.87 -10.06
C PHE A 283 -4.45 35.65 -10.33
N LEU A 284 -3.32 35.01 -10.08
CA LEU A 284 -2.02 35.47 -10.52
C LEU A 284 -1.66 34.73 -11.80
N GLU A 285 -1.56 35.47 -12.89
CA GLU A 285 -1.04 34.96 -14.16
C GLU A 285 0.48 34.84 -14.10
N ALA A 286 1.01 33.87 -14.84
CA ALA A 286 2.45 33.76 -15.04
C ALA A 286 2.97 35.01 -15.76
N PRO A 287 4.12 35.55 -15.33
CA PRO A 287 4.58 36.84 -15.82
C PRO A 287 5.11 36.70 -17.27
N PRO A 288 5.07 37.77 -18.09
CA PRO A 288 5.45 37.71 -19.51
C PRO A 288 6.84 37.11 -19.78
N GLN A 289 7.78 37.31 -18.85
CA GLN A 289 9.15 36.77 -18.90
C GLN A 289 9.18 35.24 -19.02
N LEU A 290 8.11 34.55 -18.57
CA LEU A 290 7.96 33.10 -18.73
C LEU A 290 8.19 32.68 -20.19
N LEU A 291 7.46 33.29 -21.12
CA LEU A 291 7.52 32.92 -22.53
C LEU A 291 8.88 33.24 -23.13
N ASP A 292 9.49 34.36 -22.72
CA ASP A 292 10.83 34.74 -23.18
C ASP A 292 11.90 33.75 -22.72
N ILE A 293 11.83 33.27 -21.47
CA ILE A 293 12.72 32.23 -20.96
C ILE A 293 12.56 30.94 -21.78
N ILE A 294 11.31 30.53 -22.03
CA ILE A 294 11.00 29.29 -22.75
C ILE A 294 11.44 29.35 -24.22
N ARG A 295 11.17 30.47 -24.91
CA ARG A 295 11.57 30.71 -26.30
C ARG A 295 13.08 30.62 -26.48
N ASN A 296 13.83 31.09 -25.48
CA ASN A 296 15.29 31.00 -25.44
C ASN A 296 15.81 29.64 -24.94
N GLY A 297 14.96 28.61 -24.90
CA GLY A 297 15.33 27.27 -24.49
C GLY A 297 15.63 27.12 -23.00
N GLY A 298 15.26 28.09 -22.15
CA GLY A 298 15.42 27.99 -20.70
C GLY A 298 14.36 27.13 -20.00
N VAL A 299 14.54 26.99 -18.69
CA VAL A 299 13.55 26.47 -17.74
C VAL A 299 13.18 27.63 -16.80
N PRO A 300 11.89 28.01 -16.73
CA PRO A 300 11.43 29.09 -15.86
C PRO A 300 11.25 28.59 -14.42
N ILE A 301 11.80 29.32 -13.45
CA ILE A 301 11.61 29.09 -12.02
C ILE A 301 10.76 30.23 -11.47
N MET A 302 9.69 29.88 -10.77
CA MET A 302 8.75 30.84 -10.18
C MET A 302 9.16 31.20 -8.76
N SER A 303 8.86 32.41 -8.34
CA SER A 303 8.93 32.85 -6.94
C SER A 303 7.86 33.91 -6.70
N LEU A 304 7.31 33.94 -5.48
CA LEU A 304 6.39 35.00 -5.08
C LEU A 304 7.15 36.10 -4.34
N VAL A 305 7.20 37.30 -4.91
CA VAL A 305 7.88 38.46 -4.30
C VAL A 305 6.93 39.64 -4.27
N ASP A 306 6.72 40.22 -3.09
CA ASP A 306 5.80 41.35 -2.87
C ASP A 306 4.36 41.08 -3.35
N GLY A 307 3.92 39.82 -3.31
CA GLY A 307 2.58 39.41 -3.74
C GLY A 307 2.40 39.22 -5.24
N GLU A 308 3.46 39.34 -6.03
CA GLU A 308 3.47 39.15 -7.48
C GLU A 308 4.39 37.99 -7.89
N LEU A 309 4.00 37.27 -8.95
CA LEU A 309 4.76 36.12 -9.45
C LEU A 309 5.93 36.61 -10.30
N ARG A 310 7.14 36.13 -10.01
CA ARG A 310 8.35 36.41 -10.79
C ARG A 310 8.90 35.13 -11.40
N ALA A 311 9.25 35.17 -12.68
CA ALA A 311 9.90 34.08 -13.38
C ALA A 311 11.37 34.42 -13.62
N THR A 312 12.27 33.52 -13.23
CA THR A 312 13.72 33.61 -13.49
C THR A 312 14.18 32.40 -14.31
N LYS A 313 15.23 32.57 -15.11
CA LYS A 313 15.82 31.46 -15.87
C LYS A 313 16.63 30.58 -14.91
N PHE A 314 16.36 29.28 -14.90
CA PHE A 314 17.18 28.31 -14.18
C PHE A 314 18.63 28.38 -14.63
N ASN A 315 19.53 28.56 -13.65
CA ASN A 315 20.96 28.45 -13.83
C ASN A 315 21.51 27.48 -12.78
N PRO A 316 22.03 26.30 -13.17
CA PRO A 316 22.55 25.30 -12.24
C PRO A 316 23.61 25.82 -11.25
N ALA A 317 24.37 26.85 -11.63
CA ALA A 317 25.41 27.41 -10.77
C ALA A 317 24.87 28.30 -9.64
N THR A 318 23.69 28.91 -9.82
CA THR A 318 23.21 30.03 -8.97
C THR A 318 21.76 29.88 -8.52
N THR A 319 20.99 28.99 -9.11
CA THR A 319 19.55 28.84 -8.85
C THR A 319 19.28 27.48 -8.24
N ARG A 320 18.73 27.46 -7.03
CA ARG A 320 18.08 26.27 -6.45
C ARG A 320 16.57 26.41 -6.55
N TYR A 321 15.89 25.28 -6.68
CA TYR A 321 14.44 25.26 -6.71
C TYR A 321 13.87 23.92 -6.27
N VAL A 322 12.63 23.98 -5.81
CA VAL A 322 11.81 22.81 -5.50
C VAL A 322 10.87 22.55 -6.68
N ALA A 323 10.81 21.33 -7.19
CA ALA A 323 9.77 20.97 -8.14
C ALA A 323 8.53 20.50 -7.38
N ILE A 324 7.36 21.05 -7.71
CA ILE A 324 6.10 20.67 -7.09
C ILE A 324 5.41 19.64 -7.98
N SER A 325 5.23 18.45 -7.43
CA SER A 325 4.41 17.39 -8.02
C SER A 325 3.02 17.45 -7.41
N HIS A 326 1.98 17.55 -8.23
CA HIS A 326 0.64 17.85 -7.73
C HIS A 326 -0.45 17.12 -8.51
N VAL A 327 -1.63 17.02 -7.90
CA VAL A 327 -2.79 16.38 -8.51
C VAL A 327 -3.74 17.45 -9.05
N TRP A 328 -3.95 17.45 -10.37
CA TRP A 328 -4.89 18.38 -11.00
C TRP A 328 -6.29 18.25 -10.39
N SER A 329 -6.83 17.03 -10.22
CA SER A 329 -8.20 16.82 -9.71
C SER A 329 -8.45 17.42 -8.33
N ASP A 330 -7.40 17.78 -7.59
CA ASP A 330 -7.48 18.48 -6.31
C ASP A 330 -7.66 20.01 -6.48
N GLY A 331 -7.73 20.50 -7.72
CA GLY A 331 -8.01 21.89 -8.09
C GLY A 331 -6.78 22.76 -8.31
N MET A 332 -5.58 22.18 -8.43
CA MET A 332 -4.32 22.92 -8.53
C MET A 332 -3.77 23.09 -9.96
N GLY A 333 -4.47 22.59 -10.97
CA GLY A 333 -4.26 22.90 -12.39
C GLY A 333 -5.11 24.07 -12.92
N ASN A 334 -4.87 24.46 -14.16
CA ASN A 334 -5.70 25.42 -14.90
C ASN A 334 -5.60 25.12 -16.41
N GLU A 335 -6.74 24.83 -17.05
CA GLU A 335 -6.78 24.45 -18.47
C GLU A 335 -6.73 25.65 -19.43
N LEU A 336 -7.10 26.84 -18.94
CA LEU A 336 -7.34 28.02 -19.77
C LEU A 336 -6.12 28.93 -19.81
N ASP A 337 -5.47 29.13 -18.66
CA ASP A 337 -4.35 30.04 -18.51
C ASP A 337 -3.28 29.48 -17.55
N ASN A 338 -2.05 29.96 -17.71
CA ASN A 338 -0.97 29.71 -16.76
C ASN A 338 -1.15 30.58 -15.51
N ALA A 339 -2.20 30.31 -14.74
CA ALA A 339 -2.60 31.14 -13.61
C ALA A 339 -3.16 30.31 -12.45
N LEU A 340 -2.92 30.77 -11.22
CA LEU A 340 -3.49 30.19 -10.00
C LEU A 340 -3.99 31.29 -9.05
N PRO A 341 -4.99 30.99 -8.20
CA PRO A 341 -5.41 31.91 -7.15
C PRO A 341 -4.24 32.36 -6.28
N LEU A 342 -4.17 33.65 -5.93
CA LEU A 342 -3.12 34.21 -5.06
C LEU A 342 -2.94 33.42 -3.76
N CYS A 343 -4.03 32.92 -3.17
CA CYS A 343 -3.98 32.10 -1.96
C CYS A 343 -3.25 30.76 -2.19
N GLN A 344 -3.41 30.13 -3.35
CA GLN A 344 -2.68 28.91 -3.71
C GLN A 344 -1.20 29.21 -3.93
N VAL A 345 -0.87 30.25 -4.69
CA VAL A 345 0.54 30.63 -4.93
C VAL A 345 1.25 30.94 -3.61
N ARG A 346 0.61 31.70 -2.71
CA ARG A 346 1.14 31.97 -1.36
C ARG A 346 1.36 30.70 -0.57
N ARG A 347 0.41 29.76 -0.64
CA ARG A 347 0.54 28.46 0.03
C ARG A 347 1.73 27.68 -0.53
N LEU A 348 1.83 27.54 -1.85
CA LEU A 348 2.92 26.82 -2.50
C LEU A 348 4.29 27.41 -2.16
N GLN A 349 4.44 28.75 -2.20
CA GLN A 349 5.70 29.39 -1.81
C GLN A 349 6.07 29.06 -0.35
N ARG A 350 5.10 29.12 0.59
CA ARG A 350 5.36 28.72 1.99
C ARG A 350 5.82 27.28 2.11
N LEU A 351 5.15 26.33 1.44
CA LEU A 351 5.53 24.92 1.49
C LEU A 351 6.94 24.69 0.90
N VAL A 352 7.29 25.45 -0.14
CA VAL A 352 8.61 25.42 -0.78
C VAL A 352 9.70 25.95 0.15
N ASP A 353 9.43 27.04 0.85
CA ASP A 353 10.37 27.59 1.82
C ASP A 353 10.55 26.63 3.01
N GLU A 354 9.44 26.07 3.52
CA GLU A 354 9.45 25.07 4.61
C GLU A 354 10.24 23.80 4.27
N VAL A 355 10.05 23.25 3.06
CA VAL A 355 10.77 22.02 2.66
C VAL A 355 12.26 22.27 2.42
N ASP A 356 12.64 23.45 1.91
CA ASP A 356 14.06 23.78 1.78
C ASP A 356 14.72 23.99 3.15
N ASP A 357 14.03 24.63 4.10
CA ASP A 357 14.51 24.78 5.48
C ASP A 357 14.72 23.40 6.13
N ARG A 358 13.73 22.49 6.01
CA ARG A 358 13.86 21.11 6.49
C ARG A 358 15.06 20.41 5.87
N ARG A 359 15.16 20.43 4.53
CA ARG A 359 16.28 19.80 3.80
C ARG A 359 17.65 20.30 4.26
N ARG A 360 17.79 21.56 4.66
CA ARG A 360 19.05 22.12 5.18
C ARG A 360 19.35 21.69 6.62
N THR A 361 18.31 21.41 7.41
CA THR A 361 18.43 21.05 8.83
C THR A 361 18.45 19.55 9.10
N GLU A 362 17.81 18.76 8.25
CA GLU A 362 17.72 17.31 8.39
C GLU A 362 19.02 16.63 7.93
N PRO A 363 19.51 15.61 8.66
CA PRO A 363 20.68 14.86 8.21
C PRO A 363 20.40 14.19 6.86
N PRO A 364 21.43 14.03 6.01
CA PRO A 364 21.27 13.29 4.76
C PRO A 364 20.77 11.87 5.07
N PRO A 365 19.97 11.28 4.17
CA PRO A 365 19.53 9.91 4.33
C PRO A 365 20.71 8.95 4.46
N ARG A 366 20.54 7.89 5.25
CA ARG A 366 21.59 6.87 5.42
C ARG A 366 21.91 6.19 4.08
N PRO A 367 23.19 5.87 3.79
CA PRO A 367 23.55 5.11 2.59
C PRO A 367 22.77 3.78 2.51
N ILE A 368 22.38 3.36 1.30
CA ILE A 368 21.61 2.12 1.07
C ILE A 368 22.25 0.90 1.76
N GLN A 369 23.59 0.83 1.76
CA GLN A 369 24.34 -0.28 2.36
C GLN A 369 24.19 -0.33 3.90
N GLU A 370 24.17 0.84 4.56
CA GLU A 370 23.88 0.94 6.00
C GLU A 370 22.41 0.71 6.31
N ARG A 371 21.51 1.08 5.38
CA ARG A 371 20.07 0.81 5.47
C ARG A 371 19.75 -0.69 5.36
N MET A 372 20.45 -1.43 4.50
CA MET A 372 20.32 -2.88 4.37
C MET A 372 20.92 -3.64 5.57
N ALA A 373 21.88 -3.06 6.28
CA ALA A 373 22.57 -3.68 7.42
C ALA A 373 21.83 -3.52 8.77
N LEU A 374 20.76 -2.71 8.83
CA LEU A 374 19.95 -2.52 10.03
C LEU A 374 18.97 -3.69 10.25
N ALA A 375 19.54 -4.86 10.50
CA ALA A 375 18.96 -5.95 11.29
C ALA A 375 19.95 -6.52 12.32
N SER A 376 21.16 -5.93 12.47
CA SER A 376 22.09 -6.33 13.52
C SER A 376 23.06 -5.22 13.94
N SER A 377 22.96 -4.86 15.22
CA SER A 377 23.89 -4.06 16.02
C SER A 377 23.84 -2.53 15.92
N ALA A 378 23.57 -1.94 17.09
CA ALA A 378 23.75 -0.54 17.40
C ALA A 378 25.23 -0.19 17.55
N ASN A 379 25.69 0.81 16.79
CA ASN A 379 26.71 1.81 17.08
C ASN A 379 27.38 2.23 15.77
N LEU A 380 27.38 3.53 15.47
CA LEU A 380 28.57 4.34 15.15
C LEU A 380 28.18 5.75 14.62
N LEU A 381 29.19 6.60 14.62
CA LEU A 381 29.24 8.07 14.73
C LEU A 381 28.67 8.87 13.53
N PRO A 382 28.32 10.16 13.71
CA PRO A 382 27.87 11.01 12.62
C PRO A 382 29.01 11.35 11.65
N GLN A 383 28.76 11.18 10.35
CA GLN A 383 29.65 11.63 9.28
C GLN A 383 29.31 13.06 8.82
N GLU A 384 30.33 13.76 8.33
CA GLU A 384 30.43 15.22 8.24
C GLU A 384 29.36 15.90 7.38
N ALA A 385 28.90 17.06 7.87
CA ALA A 385 27.97 17.93 7.19
C ALA A 385 28.56 18.48 5.87
N HIS A 386 27.85 18.27 4.77
CA HIS A 386 28.13 18.97 3.52
C HIS A 386 27.99 20.48 3.73
N THR A 387 29.08 21.23 3.52
CA THR A 387 29.06 22.70 3.57
C THR A 387 28.18 23.24 2.45
N ASP A 388 27.01 23.76 2.82
CA ASP A 388 26.03 24.33 1.90
C ASP A 388 26.54 25.66 1.33
N ARG A 389 27.00 25.67 0.08
CA ARG A 389 27.50 26.86 -0.64
C ARG A 389 26.39 27.87 -0.98
N TYR A 390 25.15 27.64 -0.56
CA TYR A 390 23.96 28.40 -0.98
C TYR A 390 23.13 28.95 0.20
N ALA A 391 23.77 29.18 1.34
CA ALA A 391 23.12 29.68 2.57
C ALA A 391 22.41 31.05 2.44
N ASP A 392 22.65 31.81 1.36
CA ASP A 392 22.36 33.25 1.31
C ASP A 392 21.10 33.67 0.52
N THR A 393 20.32 32.73 -0.03
CA THR A 393 19.04 33.06 -0.69
C THR A 393 17.85 32.90 0.25
N LYS A 394 17.15 34.00 0.53
CA LYS A 394 16.05 34.13 1.52
C LYS A 394 14.70 33.54 1.08
N LEU A 395 14.51 33.27 -0.22
CA LEU A 395 13.31 32.67 -0.83
C LEU A 395 13.77 31.63 -1.84
N VAL A 396 13.20 30.42 -1.78
CA VAL A 396 13.55 29.35 -2.72
C VAL A 396 12.53 29.35 -3.86
N GLY A 397 13.03 29.33 -5.10
CA GLY A 397 12.17 29.26 -6.27
C GLY A 397 11.49 27.90 -6.38
N PHE A 398 10.41 27.82 -7.16
CA PHE A 398 9.75 26.56 -7.44
C PHE A 398 9.40 26.40 -8.92
N TRP A 399 9.30 25.15 -9.35
CA TRP A 399 8.77 24.79 -10.66
C TRP A 399 7.48 24.00 -10.49
N MET A 400 6.45 24.35 -11.26
CA MET A 400 5.19 23.63 -11.30
C MET A 400 4.63 23.72 -12.73
N ASP A 401 4.26 22.58 -13.30
CA ASP A 401 3.75 22.46 -14.66
C ASP A 401 2.63 23.47 -15.00
N THR A 402 1.67 23.66 -14.10
CA THR A 402 0.52 24.56 -14.29
C THR A 402 0.94 26.00 -14.56
N LEU A 403 2.00 26.49 -13.93
CA LEU A 403 2.51 27.85 -14.11
C LEU A 403 3.63 27.91 -15.15
N CYS A 404 4.43 26.85 -15.30
CA CYS A 404 5.65 26.87 -16.10
C CYS A 404 5.49 26.29 -17.52
N VAL A 405 4.40 25.58 -17.81
CA VAL A 405 4.16 24.91 -19.11
C VAL A 405 3.02 25.61 -19.86
N PRO A 406 3.28 26.31 -20.99
CA PRO A 406 2.29 27.13 -21.67
C PRO A 406 1.01 26.38 -22.09
N VAL A 407 -0.17 26.87 -21.72
CA VAL A 407 -1.48 26.22 -22.00
C VAL A 407 -2.26 26.83 -23.16
N ARG A 408 -1.86 27.99 -23.68
CA ARG A 408 -2.47 28.60 -24.87
C ARG A 408 -2.14 27.80 -26.13
N LYS A 409 -3.07 27.79 -27.10
CA LYS A 409 -2.93 27.02 -28.36
C LYS A 409 -1.78 27.52 -29.23
N GLU A 410 -1.59 28.83 -29.26
CA GLU A 410 -0.52 29.53 -29.98
C GLU A 410 0.89 29.13 -29.51
N ASP A 411 1.03 28.78 -28.22
CA ASP A 411 2.31 28.34 -27.63
C ASP A 411 2.50 26.82 -27.64
N TYR A 412 1.78 26.07 -28.49
CA TYR A 412 1.86 24.62 -28.54
C TYR A 412 3.29 24.08 -28.71
N LYS A 413 4.11 24.70 -29.58
CA LYS A 413 5.52 24.30 -29.76
C LYS A 413 6.34 24.48 -28.48
N HIS A 414 6.12 25.58 -27.76
CA HIS A 414 6.77 25.88 -26.48
C HIS A 414 6.33 24.92 -25.38
N ARG A 415 5.05 24.55 -25.35
CA ARG A 415 4.52 23.51 -24.46
C ARG A 415 5.25 22.18 -24.63
N ILE A 416 5.32 21.68 -25.86
CA ILE A 416 6.00 20.41 -26.15
C ILE A 416 7.48 20.48 -25.79
N SER A 417 8.14 21.63 -26.05
CA SER A 417 9.54 21.85 -25.63
C SER A 417 9.72 21.73 -24.11
N GLN A 418 8.82 22.30 -23.31
CA GLN A 418 8.90 22.19 -21.85
C GLN A 418 8.56 20.78 -21.36
N ILE A 419 7.58 20.10 -21.96
CA ILE A 419 7.26 18.69 -21.63
C ILE A 419 8.47 17.79 -21.87
N HIS A 420 9.20 17.97 -22.98
CA HIS A 420 10.42 17.20 -23.23
C HIS A 420 11.55 17.46 -22.23
N LYS A 421 11.52 18.60 -21.53
CA LYS A 421 12.49 18.94 -20.48
C LYS A 421 12.09 18.46 -19.09
N MET A 422 10.88 17.92 -18.88
CA MET A 422 10.41 17.51 -17.55
C MET A 422 11.37 16.51 -16.90
N HIS A 423 12.03 15.65 -17.69
CA HIS A 423 13.10 14.79 -17.19
C HIS A 423 14.21 15.59 -16.48
N ASP A 424 14.78 16.57 -17.17
CA ASP A 424 15.90 17.38 -16.68
C ASP A 424 15.46 18.31 -15.56
N ILE A 425 14.20 18.76 -15.59
CA ILE A 425 13.60 19.60 -14.55
C ILE A 425 13.53 18.81 -13.24
N TYR A 426 12.82 17.68 -13.21
CA TYR A 426 12.68 16.93 -11.96
C TYR A 426 14.03 16.40 -11.43
N SER A 427 14.94 15.97 -12.31
CA SER A 427 16.27 15.49 -11.91
C SER A 427 17.24 16.60 -11.44
N SER A 428 17.06 17.84 -11.91
CA SER A 428 17.89 18.98 -11.47
C SER A 428 17.30 19.73 -10.26
N ALA A 429 16.08 19.39 -9.83
CA ALA A 429 15.46 20.02 -8.67
C ALA A 429 16.20 19.63 -7.38
N SER A 430 16.24 20.56 -6.41
CA SER A 430 16.85 20.30 -5.09
C SER A 430 16.08 19.22 -4.32
N CYS A 431 14.77 19.16 -4.52
CA CYS A 431 13.89 18.06 -4.13
C CYS A 431 12.57 18.17 -4.91
N VAL A 432 11.76 17.13 -4.85
CA VAL A 432 10.38 17.12 -5.35
C VAL A 432 9.43 17.10 -4.15
N LEU A 433 8.51 18.06 -4.10
CA LEU A 433 7.46 18.12 -3.08
C LEU A 433 6.14 17.65 -3.69
N THR A 434 5.60 16.55 -3.17
CA THR A 434 4.30 16.00 -3.56
C THR A 434 3.18 16.61 -2.71
N VAL A 435 2.21 17.22 -3.39
CA VAL A 435 1.02 17.81 -2.77
C VAL A 435 -0.23 17.06 -3.27
N ASP A 436 -0.78 16.22 -2.40
CA ASP A 436 -2.03 15.47 -2.60
C ASP A 436 -3.00 15.80 -1.47
N ARG A 437 -4.27 16.07 -1.80
CA ARG A 437 -5.28 16.48 -0.81
C ARG A 437 -5.55 15.41 0.23
N TRP A 438 -5.52 14.13 -0.14
CA TRP A 438 -5.88 13.05 0.78
C TRP A 438 -4.79 12.74 1.81
N ILE A 439 -3.52 12.89 1.41
CA ILE A 439 -2.38 12.77 2.32
C ILE A 439 -2.38 13.93 3.33
N GLN A 440 -2.75 15.13 2.90
CA GLN A 440 -2.81 16.33 3.74
C GLN A 440 -3.93 16.32 4.80
N GLU A 441 -4.76 15.29 4.86
CA GLU A 441 -5.76 15.14 5.91
C GLU A 441 -5.20 14.49 7.19
N ILE A 442 -4.04 13.84 7.09
CA ILE A 442 -3.43 13.13 8.21
C ILE A 442 -2.15 13.82 8.68
N PRO A 443 -1.81 13.74 9.98
CA PRO A 443 -0.56 14.29 10.50
C PRO A 443 0.62 13.36 10.22
N THR A 444 1.82 13.91 10.28
CA THR A 444 3.10 13.17 10.24
C THR A 444 3.22 12.12 11.35
N SER A 445 2.51 12.33 12.47
CA SER A 445 2.43 11.41 13.61
C SER A 445 1.43 10.26 13.44
N ALA A 446 0.68 10.21 12.33
CA ALA A 446 -0.23 9.10 12.05
C ALA A 446 0.53 7.77 11.97
N SER A 447 -0.15 6.66 12.24
CA SER A 447 0.48 5.33 12.16
C SER A 447 1.05 5.07 10.76
N ILE A 448 2.17 4.34 10.68
CA ILE A 448 2.75 3.99 9.39
C ILE A 448 1.78 3.22 8.48
N ILE A 449 0.88 2.42 9.04
CA ILE A 449 -0.20 1.77 8.28
C ILE A 449 -1.09 2.83 7.63
N GLU A 450 -1.55 3.84 8.38
CA GLU A 450 -2.38 4.88 7.78
C GLU A 450 -1.60 5.67 6.73
N LYS A 451 -0.35 6.08 7.03
CA LYS A 451 0.51 6.81 6.08
C LYS A 451 0.71 6.03 4.78
N SER A 452 1.13 4.77 4.87
CA SER A 452 1.27 3.89 3.72
C SER A 452 -0.05 3.74 2.97
N SER A 453 -1.17 3.50 3.65
CA SER A 453 -2.50 3.41 3.00
C SER A 453 -2.83 4.64 2.17
N ARG A 454 -2.66 5.82 2.76
CA ARG A 454 -2.93 7.09 2.09
C ARG A 454 -2.03 7.24 0.87
N LEU A 455 -0.74 6.95 0.99
CA LEU A 455 0.21 7.00 -0.13
C LEU A 455 -0.11 5.99 -1.25
N TYR A 456 -0.57 4.79 -0.91
CA TYR A 456 -0.96 3.78 -1.92
C TYR A 456 -2.18 4.20 -2.72
N LEU A 457 -3.17 4.78 -2.03
CA LEU A 457 -4.51 4.99 -2.56
C LEU A 457 -4.74 6.41 -3.08
N CYS A 458 -3.83 7.33 -2.79
CA CYS A 458 -3.89 8.73 -3.20
C CYS A 458 -3.99 8.90 -4.72
N ASN A 459 -4.50 10.05 -5.13
CA ASN A 459 -4.70 10.34 -6.54
C ASN A 459 -3.35 10.53 -7.26
N TRP A 460 -2.31 10.95 -6.53
CA TRP A 460 -0.95 11.03 -7.04
C TRP A 460 -0.42 9.66 -7.49
N GLN A 461 -0.59 8.60 -6.70
CA GLN A 461 -0.07 7.26 -7.00
C GLN A 461 -0.75 6.62 -8.22
N ARG A 462 -1.90 7.14 -8.66
CA ARG A 462 -2.66 6.60 -9.80
C ARG A 462 -2.30 7.19 -11.14
N ARG A 463 -1.48 8.25 -11.22
CA ARG A 463 -1.20 8.91 -12.50
C ARG A 463 0.13 8.44 -13.06
N LEU A 464 0.18 8.11 -14.35
CA LEU A 464 1.43 7.64 -14.95
C LEU A 464 2.53 8.71 -14.87
N TRP A 465 2.17 9.96 -15.14
CA TRP A 465 3.13 11.08 -15.17
C TRP A 465 3.78 11.32 -13.82
N THR A 466 3.04 11.27 -12.71
CA THR A 466 3.59 11.45 -11.36
C THR A 466 4.61 10.35 -10.99
N CYS A 467 4.61 9.21 -11.68
CA CYS A 467 5.64 8.20 -11.51
C CYS A 467 7.01 8.72 -11.94
N GLN A 468 7.06 9.41 -13.08
CA GLN A 468 8.29 10.05 -13.57
C GLN A 468 8.78 11.12 -12.59
N GLU A 469 7.85 11.90 -12.02
CA GLU A 469 8.16 12.97 -11.08
C GLU A 469 8.78 12.42 -9.79
N GLY A 470 8.25 11.29 -9.28
CA GLY A 470 8.80 10.58 -8.13
C GLY A 470 10.15 9.92 -8.41
N VAL A 471 10.26 9.16 -9.51
CA VAL A 471 11.51 8.44 -9.85
C VAL A 471 12.68 9.42 -10.04
N LEU A 472 12.43 10.57 -10.69
CA LEU A 472 13.50 11.51 -11.02
C LEU A 472 13.90 12.42 -9.85
N ALA A 473 13.16 12.40 -8.75
CA ALA A 473 13.46 13.21 -7.58
C ALA A 473 14.80 12.78 -6.97
N SER A 474 15.67 13.75 -6.70
CA SER A 474 16.86 13.58 -5.85
C SER A 474 16.50 13.30 -4.39
N THR A 475 15.40 13.90 -3.93
CA THR A 475 14.74 13.60 -2.65
C THR A 475 13.26 13.87 -2.85
N LEU A 476 12.40 12.93 -2.46
CA LEU A 476 10.95 13.02 -2.60
C LEU A 476 10.30 13.26 -1.23
N TYR A 477 9.59 14.38 -1.11
CA TYR A 477 8.82 14.74 0.06
C TYR A 477 7.32 14.61 -0.19
N PHE A 478 6.57 14.25 0.84
CA PHE A 478 5.12 14.31 0.85
C PHE A 478 4.64 15.33 1.89
N GLN A 479 3.69 16.18 1.49
CA GLN A 479 3.03 17.13 2.40
C GLN A 479 1.91 16.43 3.20
N PHE A 480 2.03 16.43 4.53
CA PHE A 480 1.00 16.07 5.51
C PHE A 480 0.32 17.33 6.07
N CYS A 481 -0.65 17.20 6.97
CA CYS A 481 -1.40 18.35 7.48
C CYS A 481 -0.56 19.32 8.34
N ASP A 482 0.50 18.80 8.95
CA ASP A 482 1.35 19.46 9.95
C ASP A 482 2.83 19.58 9.52
N GLY A 483 3.22 18.99 8.39
CA GLY A 483 4.60 19.07 7.89
C GLY A 483 4.89 18.18 6.70
N GLN A 484 6.15 18.20 6.26
CA GLN A 484 6.66 17.37 5.19
C GLN A 484 7.46 16.19 5.75
N GLN A 485 7.38 15.02 5.12
CA GLN A 485 8.25 13.88 5.41
C GLN A 485 8.87 13.35 4.12
N ARG A 486 10.13 12.91 4.19
CA ARG A 486 10.77 12.23 3.07
C ARG A 486 10.19 10.83 2.94
N ILE A 487 10.04 10.37 1.70
CA ILE A 487 9.61 9.00 1.42
C ILE A 487 10.50 7.96 2.10
N VAL A 488 11.76 8.29 2.32
CA VAL A 488 12.72 7.35 2.87
C VAL A 488 12.66 7.22 4.37
N ASP A 489 12.24 8.27 5.07
CA ASP A 489 11.97 8.19 6.50
C ASP A 489 10.74 7.31 6.72
N LEU A 490 9.76 7.37 5.80
CA LEU A 490 8.60 6.49 5.78
C LEU A 490 8.98 5.03 5.48
N ILE A 491 9.90 4.80 4.54
CA ILE A 491 10.42 3.44 4.24
C ILE A 491 11.17 2.87 5.45
N GLU A 492 12.01 3.68 6.12
CA GLU A 492 12.68 3.28 7.36
C GLU A 492 11.68 2.98 8.48
N GLU A 493 10.68 3.83 8.68
CA GLU A 493 9.62 3.60 9.66
C GLU A 493 8.83 2.31 9.37
N ALA A 494 8.55 2.02 8.10
CA ALA A 494 7.91 0.77 7.68
C ALA A 494 8.81 -0.45 7.89
N GLY A 495 10.12 -0.33 7.68
CA GLY A 495 11.09 -1.37 8.01
C GLY A 495 11.10 -1.69 9.51
N LEU A 496 11.15 -0.66 10.35
CA LEU A 496 11.08 -0.81 11.81
C LEU A 496 9.74 -1.38 12.29
N TYR A 497 8.64 -1.07 11.59
CA TYR A 497 7.32 -1.64 11.88
C TYR A 497 7.31 -3.15 11.66
N ASN A 498 7.97 -3.63 10.62
CA ASN A 498 8.06 -5.04 10.24
C ASN A 498 8.91 -5.88 11.21
N ASP A 499 9.97 -5.30 11.80
CA ASP A 499 10.82 -5.99 12.78
C ASP A 499 10.17 -6.11 14.17
N GLY A 500 9.06 -5.39 14.39
CA GLY A 500 8.29 -5.38 15.63
C GLY A 500 7.44 -6.64 15.88
N PRO A 501 6.77 -6.71 17.05
CA PRO A 501 5.96 -7.85 17.44
C PRO A 501 4.53 -7.84 16.83
N ARG A 502 4.31 -7.27 15.63
CA ARG A 502 2.98 -7.01 15.02
C ARG A 502 2.88 -7.31 13.50
N GLU A 503 1.65 -7.23 12.96
CA GLU A 503 0.92 -8.27 12.19
C GLU A 503 0.63 -8.01 10.69
N SER A 504 1.42 -7.20 9.98
CA SER A 504 1.11 -6.94 8.56
C SER A 504 2.33 -6.51 7.72
N THR A 505 2.46 -7.05 6.50
CA THR A 505 3.44 -6.64 5.46
C THR A 505 3.07 -5.34 4.75
N PHE A 506 1.87 -4.84 5.04
CA PHE A 506 1.21 -3.80 4.27
C PHE A 506 2.06 -2.53 4.07
N PRO A 507 2.72 -1.95 5.09
CA PRO A 507 3.52 -0.75 4.89
C PRO A 507 4.65 -0.94 3.89
N HIS A 508 5.36 -2.08 3.94
CA HIS A 508 6.50 -2.35 3.07
C HIS A 508 6.07 -2.62 1.62
N LEU A 509 5.04 -3.45 1.42
CA LEU A 509 4.51 -3.74 0.07
C LEU A 509 4.05 -2.47 -0.65
N VAL A 510 3.38 -1.60 0.09
CA VAL A 510 2.86 -0.35 -0.43
C VAL A 510 3.97 0.65 -0.74
N LEU A 511 4.90 0.88 0.18
CA LEU A 511 5.94 1.89 -0.03
C LEU A 511 6.91 1.46 -1.14
N ASN A 512 7.16 0.17 -1.33
CA ASN A 512 7.92 -0.34 -2.47
C ASN A 512 7.23 -0.15 -3.83
N SER A 513 5.90 0.06 -3.84
CA SER A 513 5.16 0.40 -5.06
C SER A 513 5.23 1.89 -5.40
N ILE A 514 5.71 2.73 -4.47
CA ILE A 514 5.92 4.15 -4.71
C ILE A 514 7.25 4.30 -5.47
N PRO A 515 7.27 5.10 -6.55
CA PRO A 515 8.47 5.32 -7.36
C PRO A 515 9.48 6.19 -6.59
N ALA A 516 10.15 5.59 -5.61
CA ALA A 516 11.08 6.23 -4.69
C ALA A 516 12.45 5.54 -4.73
N PHE A 517 12.86 5.06 -5.91
CA PHE A 517 14.07 4.27 -6.13
C PHE A 517 15.38 5.03 -5.92
N ASN A 518 15.33 6.31 -5.57
CA ASN A 518 16.38 7.27 -5.94
C ASN A 518 16.96 8.04 -4.75
N GLU A 519 17.28 7.34 -3.66
CA GLU A 519 18.25 7.87 -2.68
C GLU A 519 19.60 7.15 -2.68
N GLY A 520 19.76 6.14 -3.52
CA GLY A 520 21.05 5.78 -4.10
C GLY A 520 20.90 5.96 -5.60
N LYS A 521 21.97 6.35 -6.28
CA LYS A 521 21.93 6.56 -7.72
C LYS A 521 21.36 5.29 -8.36
N LEU A 522 20.34 5.43 -9.21
CA LEU A 522 19.86 4.40 -10.13
C LEU A 522 20.99 3.72 -10.91
N GLU A 523 22.21 4.27 -10.93
CA GLU A 523 23.41 3.68 -11.52
C GLU A 523 23.91 2.42 -10.78
N ASP A 524 23.68 2.31 -9.46
CA ASP A 524 24.30 1.28 -8.60
C ASP A 524 23.52 -0.05 -8.50
N TRP A 525 22.29 -0.09 -9.02
CA TRP A 525 21.44 -1.29 -8.92
C TRP A 525 21.65 -2.22 -10.14
N GLU A 526 21.46 -3.53 -9.99
CA GLU A 526 21.39 -4.43 -11.14
C GLU A 526 20.12 -4.16 -11.97
N LEU A 527 20.15 -4.45 -13.28
CA LEU A 527 19.08 -4.09 -14.21
C LEU A 527 17.72 -4.70 -13.81
N ASP A 528 17.72 -5.94 -13.31
CA ASP A 528 16.50 -6.64 -12.89
C ASP A 528 15.90 -6.04 -11.60
N MET A 529 16.74 -5.45 -10.73
CA MET A 529 16.32 -4.73 -9.53
C MET A 529 15.72 -3.35 -9.85
N LYS A 530 16.01 -2.77 -11.03
CA LYS A 530 15.42 -1.48 -11.48
C LYS A 530 14.07 -1.68 -12.15
N ILE A 531 13.93 -2.73 -12.95
CA ILE A 531 12.78 -2.89 -13.85
C ILE A 531 11.53 -3.35 -13.08
N THR A 532 11.67 -4.35 -12.20
CA THR A 532 10.52 -4.93 -11.49
C THR A 532 9.75 -3.89 -10.67
N PRO A 533 10.40 -3.05 -9.85
CA PRO A 533 9.67 -2.07 -9.06
C PRO A 533 9.05 -0.94 -9.90
N ILE A 534 9.69 -0.53 -10.99
CA ILE A 534 9.13 0.44 -11.94
C ILE A 534 7.90 -0.16 -12.64
N LEU A 535 7.95 -1.41 -13.07
CA LEU A 535 6.80 -2.10 -13.65
C LEU A 535 5.65 -2.22 -12.66
N MET A 536 5.93 -2.53 -11.38
CA MET A 536 4.93 -2.55 -10.32
C MET A 536 4.31 -1.16 -10.09
N ALA A 537 5.13 -0.10 -10.05
CA ALA A 537 4.66 1.27 -9.89
C ALA A 537 3.80 1.75 -11.07
N ILE A 538 4.07 1.28 -12.30
CA ILE A 538 3.34 1.67 -13.50
C ILE A 538 2.04 0.87 -13.69
N ARG A 539 1.99 -0.41 -13.28
CA ARG A 539 0.90 -1.34 -13.60
C ARG A 539 -0.49 -0.86 -13.17
N SER A 540 -0.58 -0.16 -12.05
CA SER A 540 -1.83 0.35 -11.47
C SER A 540 -2.15 1.80 -11.85
N ARG A 541 -1.28 2.47 -12.63
CA ARG A 541 -1.43 3.88 -13.02
C ARG A 541 -2.22 4.05 -14.32
N THR A 542 -2.98 5.14 -14.38
CA THR A 542 -3.80 5.55 -15.51
C THR A 542 -3.29 6.86 -16.10
N THR A 543 -3.67 7.10 -17.36
CA THR A 543 -3.39 8.35 -18.07
C THR A 543 -4.71 9.08 -18.34
N THR A 544 -4.67 10.41 -18.30
CA THR A 544 -5.86 11.25 -18.45
C THR A 544 -6.27 11.40 -19.92
N LYS A 545 -5.36 11.13 -20.86
CA LYS A 545 -5.63 11.17 -22.31
C LYS A 545 -5.26 9.84 -22.95
N ARG A 546 -6.17 9.32 -23.78
CA ARG A 546 -6.02 8.05 -24.52
C ARG A 546 -4.73 7.95 -25.33
N LYS A 547 -4.21 9.07 -25.84
CA LYS A 547 -2.95 9.15 -26.59
C LYS A 547 -1.69 8.92 -25.74
N ASP A 548 -1.80 9.05 -24.42
CA ASP A 548 -0.72 8.82 -23.46
C ASP A 548 -0.74 7.35 -22.95
N GLU A 549 -1.74 6.53 -23.35
CA GLU A 549 -1.90 5.11 -22.97
C GLU A 549 -0.83 4.18 -23.56
N THR A 550 0.03 4.66 -24.47
CA THR A 550 1.09 3.85 -25.08
C THR A 550 1.98 3.19 -24.03
N GLY A 551 2.33 3.88 -22.93
CA GLY A 551 3.07 3.29 -21.80
C GLY A 551 2.38 2.09 -21.12
N ARG A 552 1.05 2.03 -21.15
CA ARG A 552 0.24 0.99 -20.50
C ARG A 552 0.17 -0.30 -21.33
N THR A 553 0.15 -0.18 -22.65
CA THR A 553 0.19 -1.34 -23.57
C THR A 553 1.56 -2.02 -23.56
N PHE A 554 2.65 -1.26 -23.40
CA PHE A 554 4.02 -1.80 -23.39
C PHE A 554 4.37 -2.63 -22.14
N ALA A 555 3.84 -2.26 -20.97
CA ALA A 555 3.98 -3.07 -19.75
C ALA A 555 3.23 -4.42 -19.83
N ARG A 556 2.26 -4.55 -20.74
CA ARG A 556 1.54 -5.80 -21.02
C ARG A 556 2.28 -6.73 -21.98
N GLU A 557 3.17 -6.21 -22.83
CA GLU A 557 3.79 -6.96 -23.95
C GLU A 557 5.29 -7.30 -23.74
N GLY A 558 5.91 -6.90 -22.63
CA GLY A 558 7.24 -7.40 -22.23
C GLY A 558 8.41 -7.06 -23.18
N CYS A 559 8.28 -6.05 -24.05
CA CYS A 559 9.28 -5.76 -25.07
C CYS A 559 10.28 -4.67 -24.62
N LYS A 560 11.57 -5.04 -24.49
CA LYS A 560 12.68 -4.25 -23.91
C LYS A 560 13.13 -3.01 -24.72
N SER A 561 12.63 -2.78 -25.93
CA SER A 561 13.29 -1.87 -26.90
C SER A 561 12.83 -0.40 -26.93
N SER A 562 11.88 0.01 -26.07
CA SER A 562 11.22 1.33 -26.20
C SER A 562 11.20 2.22 -24.94
N LEU A 563 11.84 1.81 -23.84
CA LEU A 563 11.99 2.63 -22.62
C LEU A 563 13.02 3.77 -22.83
N LYS A 564 12.69 4.73 -23.71
CA LYS A 564 13.55 5.91 -24.00
C LYS A 564 13.70 6.88 -22.82
N TRP A 565 12.99 6.65 -21.71
CA TRP A 565 13.07 7.41 -20.45
C TRP A 565 13.87 6.68 -19.35
N LEU A 566 14.20 5.39 -19.53
CA LEU A 566 15.25 4.78 -18.71
C LEU A 566 16.58 5.38 -19.17
N PRO A 567 17.56 5.56 -18.25
CA PRO A 567 18.88 6.01 -18.64
C PRO A 567 19.37 5.17 -19.82
N ARG A 568 19.75 5.82 -20.92
CA ARG A 568 20.53 5.11 -21.95
C ARG A 568 21.80 4.63 -21.25
N CYS A 569 21.92 3.33 -21.02
CA CYS A 569 23.21 2.74 -20.66
C CYS A 569 24.21 3.17 -21.73
N ARG A 570 25.10 4.10 -21.38
CA ARG A 570 26.31 4.33 -22.16
C ARG A 570 27.26 3.21 -21.78
N ASN A 571 27.58 2.40 -22.78
CA ASN A 571 28.69 1.45 -22.88
C ASN A 571 28.51 0.08 -22.20
N GLY A 572 28.85 -0.95 -22.97
CA GLY A 572 29.23 -2.29 -22.51
C GLY A 572 28.18 -3.35 -22.73
#